data_AF-A0A1M3IIJ9-F1
#
_entry.id   AF-A0A1M3IIJ9-F1
#
_cell.length_a   1.000
_cell.length_b   1.000
_cell.length_c   1.000
_cell.angle_alpha   90.00
_cell.angle_beta   90.00
_cell.angle_gamma   90.00
#
_symmetry.space_group_name_H-M   'P 1'
#
loop_
_entity.id
_entity.type
_entity.pdbx_description
1 polymer ?
#
loop_
_entity_poly.entity_id
_entity_poly.type
_entity_poly.pdbx_seq_one_letter_code
_entity_poly.pdbx_strand_id
1 'polypeptide(L)'
;MPDLNKLKRFDNKRFKKKYPNLLQGKKIFMYFGNDLEKTRLIMKKTFILITTVLASVFIANKSFAQDDELVKVYRWYNPNDQNYVTVAEGEYQEGQMLNWNWKDKTSMFSAYRNPGADRVAVNSWYNPDTKDYASIAEDEYTDDAMIKMGYTNKHLQFYALTRRGPNTVSVYRWYVPKNHDWVTVSEDGDTDAYYKKGYRRKTFQYFGIARSSDTQIYNQL
;
A
#
# COMPACT_ATOMS: atom_id res chain seq x y z
N MET A 1 32.65 -37.65 38.27
CA MET A 1 33.50 -37.38 37.10
C MET A 1 32.68 -37.68 35.85
N PRO A 2 32.54 -36.77 34.88
CA PRO A 2 33.63 -35.99 34.27
C PRO A 2 33.49 -34.46 34.38
N ASP A 3 34.55 -33.82 33.90
CA ASP A 3 35.11 -32.50 34.20
C ASP A 3 34.60 -31.40 33.23
N LEU A 4 34.08 -30.30 33.79
CA LEU A 4 33.41 -29.19 33.08
C LEU A 4 34.37 -28.05 32.69
N ASN A 5 35.69 -28.25 32.77
CA ASN A 5 36.69 -27.24 32.40
C ASN A 5 37.45 -27.60 31.12
N LYS A 6 36.85 -27.39 29.95
CA LYS A 6 37.56 -27.26 28.67
C LYS A 6 36.61 -26.80 27.57
N LEU A 7 36.60 -25.50 27.27
CA LEU A 7 36.48 -24.97 25.90
C LEU A 7 36.79 -23.47 25.86
N LYS A 8 38.10 -23.24 25.78
CA LYS A 8 38.84 -22.24 25.00
C LYS A 8 38.12 -20.95 24.59
N ARG A 9 38.59 -19.87 25.22
CA ARG A 9 38.68 -18.48 24.73
C ARG A 9 39.12 -18.45 23.27
N PHE A 10 38.35 -17.81 22.40
CA PHE A 10 38.81 -17.38 21.09
C PHE A 10 39.45 -15.99 21.20
N ASP A 11 40.77 -15.96 21.00
CA ASP A 11 41.62 -14.77 20.94
C ASP A 11 41.34 -13.99 19.64
N ASN A 12 40.73 -12.82 19.77
CA ASN A 12 40.44 -11.90 18.66
C ASN A 12 41.65 -10.98 18.36
N LYS A 13 42.82 -11.59 18.12
CA LYS A 13 44.08 -10.87 17.83
C LYS A 13 44.75 -11.39 16.56
N ARG A 14 44.05 -11.35 15.42
CA ARG A 14 44.72 -11.50 14.11
C ARG A 14 43.90 -11.07 12.90
N PHE A 15 43.38 -9.85 12.91
CA PHE A 15 43.04 -9.13 11.66
C PHE A 15 43.62 -7.72 11.70
N LYS A 16 44.97 -7.65 11.66
CA LYS A 16 45.73 -6.47 11.23
C LYS A 16 46.02 -6.61 9.74
N LYS A 17 45.53 -5.64 8.94
CA LYS A 17 45.98 -5.16 7.62
C LYS A 17 44.73 -4.86 6.82
N LYS A 18 44.28 -3.62 6.71
CA LYS A 18 44.74 -2.62 5.72
C LYS A 18 43.85 -1.42 6.07
N TYR A 19 44.30 -0.39 6.79
CA TYR A 19 44.58 0.96 6.29
C TYR A 19 45.22 1.77 7.44
N PRO A 20 46.52 2.11 7.40
CA PRO A 20 47.10 3.07 8.31
C PRO A 20 47.27 4.43 7.62
N ASN A 21 46.92 5.50 8.33
CA ASN A 21 47.27 6.91 8.08
C ASN A 21 46.37 7.69 7.10
N LEU A 22 45.58 8.62 7.66
CA LEU A 22 45.66 10.05 7.34
C LEU A 22 44.76 10.88 8.28
N LEU A 23 45.18 10.93 9.55
CA LEU A 23 44.95 12.09 10.41
C LEU A 23 46.25 12.88 10.42
N GLN A 24 46.30 14.00 9.70
CA GLN A 24 47.26 15.07 9.95
C GLN A 24 46.64 16.39 9.49
N GLY A 25 46.45 17.28 10.47
CA GLY A 25 45.88 18.60 10.24
C GLY A 25 46.83 19.56 9.54
N LYS A 26 46.26 20.64 9.02
CA LYS A 26 46.96 21.90 8.76
C LYS A 26 45.97 23.05 8.87
N LYS A 27 46.04 23.76 10.01
CA LYS A 27 45.67 25.17 10.13
C LYS A 27 46.86 25.99 9.62
N ILE A 28 46.66 26.85 8.63
CA ILE A 28 47.50 28.03 8.40
C ILE A 28 46.56 29.21 8.11
N PHE A 29 46.88 30.31 8.78
CA PHE A 29 46.19 31.60 8.85
C PHE A 29 46.30 32.42 7.56
N MET A 30 45.26 33.25 7.33
CA MET A 30 45.19 34.62 6.78
C MET A 30 46.20 35.11 5.73
N TYR A 31 45.72 35.79 4.68
CA TYR A 31 45.92 37.25 4.52
C TYR A 31 44.89 37.88 3.55
N PHE A 32 44.38 39.02 4.02
CA PHE A 32 43.70 40.17 3.42
C PHE A 32 43.50 40.28 1.90
N GLY A 33 42.26 40.68 1.55
CA GLY A 33 41.92 41.40 0.32
C GLY A 33 40.63 42.19 0.56
N ASN A 34 40.78 43.47 0.94
CA ASN A 34 39.72 44.46 0.96
C ASN A 34 39.61 45.09 -0.42
N ASP A 35 38.43 45.06 -1.03
CA ASP A 35 37.95 46.07 -1.98
C ASP A 35 36.42 46.07 -1.87
N LEU A 36 35.83 47.00 -1.13
CA LEU A 36 35.38 48.32 -1.60
C LEU A 36 34.62 48.25 -2.93
N GLU A 37 33.31 48.01 -2.85
CA GLU A 37 32.30 48.91 -3.40
C GLU A 37 30.89 48.36 -3.15
N LYS A 38 30.12 49.02 -2.28
CA LYS A 38 28.66 49.15 -2.45
C LYS A 38 28.11 50.20 -1.50
N THR A 39 27.96 51.40 -2.05
CA THR A 39 26.81 52.30 -1.87
C THR A 39 26.12 52.31 -0.50
N ARG A 40 26.45 53.36 0.27
CA ARG A 40 25.55 53.98 1.26
C ARG A 40 24.18 54.26 0.64
N LEU A 41 23.09 53.87 1.31
CA LEU A 41 22.14 54.82 1.96
C LEU A 41 20.92 54.09 2.56
N ILE A 42 20.93 54.03 3.90
CA ILE A 42 19.84 54.42 4.82
C ILE A 42 18.41 53.95 4.47
N MET A 43 17.82 53.08 5.32
CA MET A 43 16.65 53.47 6.14
C MET A 43 16.27 52.44 7.23
N LYS A 44 16.25 52.97 8.46
CA LYS A 44 15.24 52.84 9.53
C LYS A 44 14.76 51.44 9.96
N LYS A 45 15.23 51.05 11.16
CA LYS A 45 14.57 50.13 12.08
C LYS A 45 13.08 50.51 12.22
N THR A 46 12.18 49.64 11.81
CA THR A 46 10.77 49.70 12.19
C THR A 46 10.32 48.29 12.57
N PHE A 47 9.53 48.25 13.64
CA PHE A 47 9.22 47.10 14.46
C PHE A 47 8.41 46.01 13.75
N ILE A 48 8.60 44.80 14.27
CA ILE A 48 7.84 43.58 14.00
C ILE A 48 6.36 43.77 14.37
N LEU A 49 5.46 43.43 13.46
CA LEU A 49 4.13 42.94 13.81
C LEU A 49 3.66 41.94 12.73
N ILE A 50 3.98 40.67 12.92
CA ILE A 50 3.45 39.56 12.12
C ILE A 50 2.12 39.17 12.77
N THR A 51 1.02 39.73 12.28
CA THR A 51 -0.33 39.20 12.55
C THR A 51 -0.70 38.25 11.43
N THR A 52 -0.68 36.95 11.76
CA THR A 52 -1.25 35.85 10.99
C THR A 52 -2.74 36.06 10.76
N VAL A 53 -3.15 36.15 9.49
CA VAL A 53 -4.52 35.78 9.08
C VAL A 53 -4.39 34.79 7.94
N LEU A 54 -4.25 33.52 8.31
CA LEU A 54 -4.49 32.41 7.40
C LEU A 54 -6.02 32.28 7.27
N ALA A 55 -6.63 33.09 6.39
CA ALA A 55 -8.03 32.95 6.05
C ALA A 55 -8.18 31.72 5.14
N SER A 56 -8.58 30.62 5.76
CA SER A 56 -9.07 29.39 5.14
C SER A 56 -10.23 29.71 4.21
N VAL A 57 -9.96 29.73 2.91
CA VAL A 57 -10.99 29.63 1.86
C VAL A 57 -10.91 28.23 1.28
N PHE A 58 -11.34 27.25 2.08
CA PHE A 58 -11.81 25.98 1.52
C PHE A 58 -13.20 26.25 0.95
N ILE A 59 -13.26 26.72 -0.30
CA ILE A 59 -14.50 26.65 -1.08
C ILE A 59 -14.76 25.16 -1.28
N ALA A 60 -15.72 24.66 -0.52
CA ALA A 60 -16.33 23.36 -0.71
C ALA A 60 -16.94 23.32 -2.11
N ASN A 61 -16.27 22.65 -3.03
CA ASN A 61 -16.90 22.14 -4.25
C ASN A 61 -17.85 21.01 -3.83
N LYS A 62 -19.05 21.36 -3.34
CA LYS A 62 -20.18 20.43 -3.30
C LYS A 62 -20.66 20.23 -4.74
N SER A 63 -20.00 19.30 -5.43
CA SER A 63 -20.39 18.86 -6.78
C SER A 63 -20.62 17.36 -6.70
N PHE A 64 -21.89 16.95 -6.78
CA PHE A 64 -22.38 15.58 -7.03
C PHE A 64 -21.90 14.46 -6.07
N ALA A 65 -22.56 14.36 -4.92
CA ALA A 65 -22.38 13.30 -3.91
C ALA A 65 -22.86 11.89 -4.33
N GLN A 66 -22.89 11.56 -5.62
CA GLN A 66 -23.27 10.22 -6.11
C GLN A 66 -22.12 9.50 -6.83
N ASP A 67 -21.17 10.24 -7.43
CA ASP A 67 -19.94 9.64 -8.01
C ASP A 67 -18.82 9.47 -6.97
N ASP A 68 -18.89 10.21 -5.86
CA ASP A 68 -17.80 10.25 -4.85
C ASP A 68 -17.89 9.11 -3.82
N GLU A 69 -19.00 8.37 -3.81
CA GLU A 69 -19.21 7.25 -2.89
C GLU A 69 -18.57 5.95 -3.39
N LEU A 70 -18.48 5.80 -4.72
CA LEU A 70 -18.00 4.58 -5.34
C LEU A 70 -16.50 4.66 -5.66
N VAL A 71 -15.83 3.53 -5.51
CA VAL A 71 -14.42 3.36 -5.84
C VAL A 71 -14.25 2.14 -6.73
N LYS A 72 -13.53 2.31 -7.85
CA LYS A 72 -13.18 1.20 -8.71
C LYS A 72 -12.09 0.37 -8.04
N VAL A 73 -12.24 -0.95 -8.09
CA VAL A 73 -11.28 -1.90 -7.52
C VAL A 73 -10.55 -2.60 -8.66
N TYR A 74 -9.23 -2.49 -8.62
CA TYR A 74 -8.32 -3.05 -9.60
C TYR A 74 -7.55 -4.22 -9.01
N ARG A 75 -7.12 -5.11 -9.87
CA ARG A 75 -6.09 -6.10 -9.58
C ARG A 75 -4.87 -5.82 -10.40
N TRP A 76 -3.71 -5.93 -9.78
CA TRP A 76 -2.41 -5.82 -10.41
C TRP A 76 -1.66 -7.13 -10.24
N TYR A 77 -0.74 -7.41 -11.17
CA TYR A 77 0.13 -8.58 -11.16
C TYR A 77 1.59 -8.15 -11.14
N ASN A 78 2.40 -8.75 -10.28
CA ASN A 78 3.85 -8.56 -10.30
C ASN A 78 4.51 -9.83 -10.85
N PRO A 79 5.14 -9.78 -12.05
CA PRO A 79 5.75 -10.95 -12.67
C PRO A 79 7.01 -11.44 -11.94
N ASN A 80 7.67 -10.60 -11.14
CA ASN A 80 8.89 -10.98 -10.42
C ASN A 80 8.56 -11.88 -9.22
N ASP A 81 7.53 -11.50 -8.45
CA ASP A 81 7.09 -12.24 -7.28
C ASP A 81 5.97 -13.25 -7.62
N GLN A 82 5.44 -13.21 -8.85
CA GLN A 82 4.33 -14.02 -9.34
C GLN A 82 3.02 -13.88 -8.54
N ASN A 83 2.83 -12.74 -7.88
CA ASN A 83 1.70 -12.48 -6.99
C ASN A 83 0.74 -11.42 -7.54
N TYR A 84 -0.46 -11.38 -6.99
CA TYR A 84 -1.47 -10.37 -7.29
C TYR A 84 -1.68 -9.45 -6.09
N VAL A 85 -2.11 -8.22 -6.36
CA VAL A 85 -2.59 -7.30 -5.33
C VAL A 85 -3.89 -6.66 -5.79
N THR A 86 -4.86 -6.59 -4.89
CA THR A 86 -6.09 -5.81 -5.07
C THR A 86 -5.83 -4.40 -4.57
N VAL A 87 -6.21 -3.39 -5.34
CA VAL A 87 -5.99 -1.98 -5.00
C VAL A 87 -7.23 -1.17 -5.36
N ALA A 88 -7.67 -0.32 -4.45
CA ALA A 88 -8.77 0.62 -4.71
C ALA A 88 -8.27 1.86 -5.47
N GLU A 89 -9.09 2.43 -6.37
CA GLU A 89 -8.76 3.66 -7.07
C GLU A 89 -8.45 4.79 -6.08
N GLY A 90 -7.26 5.37 -6.20
CA GLY A 90 -6.75 6.43 -5.34
C GLY A 90 -5.91 5.96 -4.15
N GLU A 91 -5.77 4.65 -3.92
CA GLU A 91 -4.90 4.10 -2.86
C GLU A 91 -3.40 4.35 -3.18
N TYR A 92 -3.01 4.11 -4.44
CA TYR A 92 -1.68 4.43 -4.96
C TYR A 92 -1.78 5.15 -6.30
N GLN A 93 -0.77 5.96 -6.62
CA GLN A 93 -0.64 6.52 -7.96
C GLN A 93 -0.22 5.41 -8.95
N GLU A 94 -0.76 5.43 -10.16
CA GLU A 94 -0.43 4.43 -11.18
C GLU A 94 1.07 4.39 -11.53
N GLY A 95 1.72 5.56 -11.61
CA GLY A 95 3.17 5.63 -11.81
C GLY A 95 3.98 4.96 -10.68
N GLN A 96 3.48 5.00 -9.45
CA GLN A 96 4.09 4.33 -8.30
C GLN A 96 3.96 2.81 -8.40
N MET A 97 2.76 2.32 -8.78
CA MET A 97 2.54 0.89 -9.02
C MET A 97 3.48 0.34 -10.10
N LEU A 98 3.60 1.05 -11.22
CA LEU A 98 4.49 0.68 -12.32
C LEU A 98 5.96 0.71 -11.89
N ASN A 99 6.38 1.71 -11.10
CA ASN A 99 7.74 1.79 -10.57
C ASN A 99 8.09 0.62 -9.63
N TRP A 100 7.10 0.06 -8.94
CA TRP A 100 7.22 -1.13 -8.12
C TRP A 100 7.06 -2.45 -8.90
N ASN A 101 7.06 -2.39 -10.24
CA ASN A 101 6.87 -3.53 -11.14
C ASN A 101 5.49 -4.22 -11.06
N TRP A 102 4.48 -3.57 -10.49
CA TRP A 102 3.10 -4.01 -10.63
C TRP A 102 2.59 -3.64 -12.03
N LYS A 103 2.11 -4.64 -12.77
CA LYS A 103 1.65 -4.54 -14.16
C LYS A 103 0.28 -5.20 -14.31
N ASP A 104 -0.23 -5.26 -15.54
CA ASP A 104 -1.46 -5.96 -15.90
C ASP A 104 -2.70 -5.53 -15.07
N LYS A 105 -2.86 -4.21 -14.91
CA LYS A 105 -4.00 -3.60 -14.22
C LYS A 105 -5.32 -4.07 -14.84
N THR A 106 -6.13 -4.78 -14.05
CA THR A 106 -7.42 -5.33 -14.46
C THR A 106 -8.53 -4.74 -13.60
N SER A 107 -9.55 -4.13 -14.20
CA SER A 107 -10.74 -3.66 -13.47
C SER A 107 -11.62 -4.83 -13.07
N MET A 108 -11.88 -4.99 -11.77
CA MET A 108 -12.68 -6.11 -11.25
C MET A 108 -14.13 -5.73 -11.01
N PHE A 109 -14.37 -4.78 -10.10
CA PHE A 109 -15.70 -4.33 -9.67
C PHE A 109 -15.60 -2.92 -9.09
N SER A 110 -16.73 -2.34 -8.69
CA SER A 110 -16.76 -1.12 -7.88
C SER A 110 -17.20 -1.42 -6.45
N ALA A 111 -16.73 -0.65 -5.48
CA ALA A 111 -17.05 -0.78 -4.06
C ALA A 111 -17.37 0.60 -3.47
N TYR A 112 -17.69 0.66 -2.18
CA TYR A 112 -17.99 1.92 -1.48
C TYR A 112 -16.76 2.45 -0.75
N ARG A 113 -16.55 3.76 -0.74
CA ARG A 113 -15.51 4.41 0.07
C ARG A 113 -15.91 4.56 1.54
N ASN A 114 -17.21 4.65 1.80
CA ASN A 114 -17.76 4.99 3.11
C ASN A 114 -18.50 3.80 3.74
N PRO A 115 -18.46 3.67 5.08
CA PRO A 115 -19.24 2.67 5.79
C PRO A 115 -20.75 2.94 5.62
N GLY A 116 -21.56 1.89 5.79
CA GLY A 116 -23.01 1.98 5.64
C GLY A 116 -23.71 0.71 6.08
N ALA A 117 -25.04 0.74 6.12
CA ALA A 117 -25.84 -0.43 6.41
C ALA A 117 -25.58 -1.54 5.38
N ASP A 118 -25.53 -2.80 5.84
CA ASP A 118 -25.22 -3.97 5.03
C ASP A 118 -23.86 -3.89 4.28
N ARG A 119 -22.90 -3.14 4.83
CA ARG A 119 -21.53 -3.05 4.33
C ARG A 119 -20.52 -3.58 5.34
N VAL A 120 -19.47 -4.23 4.83
CA VAL A 120 -18.33 -4.72 5.59
C VAL A 120 -17.06 -4.06 5.10
N ALA A 121 -16.15 -3.71 6.01
CA ALA A 121 -14.83 -3.22 5.64
C ALA A 121 -13.99 -4.36 5.03
N VAL A 122 -13.33 -4.08 3.92
CA VAL A 122 -12.36 -4.98 3.30
C VAL A 122 -10.98 -4.38 3.48
N ASN A 123 -10.12 -5.12 4.16
CA ASN A 123 -8.79 -4.68 4.54
C ASN A 123 -7.73 -5.43 3.74
N SER A 124 -6.70 -4.70 3.31
CA SER A 124 -5.49 -5.28 2.73
C SER A 124 -4.55 -5.69 3.84
N TRP A 125 -3.91 -6.83 3.64
CA TRP A 125 -2.94 -7.42 4.54
C TRP A 125 -1.73 -7.89 3.75
N TYR A 126 -0.54 -7.70 4.32
CA TYR A 126 0.72 -8.11 3.70
C TYR A 126 1.47 -9.12 4.57
N ASN A 127 1.88 -10.24 4.00
CA ASN A 127 2.74 -11.22 4.66
C ASN A 127 4.20 -11.01 4.20
N PRO A 128 5.13 -10.61 5.09
CA PRO A 128 6.52 -10.33 4.71
C PRO A 128 7.33 -11.59 4.36
N ASP A 129 6.92 -12.77 4.83
CA ASP A 129 7.64 -14.02 4.59
C ASP A 129 7.29 -14.61 3.21
N THR A 130 5.99 -14.60 2.86
CA THR A 130 5.51 -15.09 1.56
C THR A 130 5.44 -14.01 0.48
N LYS A 131 5.55 -12.74 0.87
CA LYS A 131 5.29 -11.55 0.03
C LYS A 131 3.88 -11.50 -0.56
N ASP A 132 2.92 -12.12 0.13
CA ASP A 132 1.53 -12.21 -0.30
C ASP A 132 0.73 -10.96 0.12
N TYR A 133 -0.21 -10.58 -0.72
CA TYR A 133 -1.17 -9.50 -0.47
C TYR A 133 -2.58 -10.07 -0.46
N ALA A 134 -3.22 -10.04 0.71
CA ALA A 134 -4.57 -10.57 0.88
C ALA A 134 -5.57 -9.44 1.19
N SER A 135 -6.67 -9.40 0.43
CA SER A 135 -7.85 -8.58 0.76
C SER A 135 -8.85 -9.42 1.52
N ILE A 136 -9.13 -9.05 2.77
CA ILE A 136 -9.93 -9.82 3.73
C ILE A 136 -11.09 -8.96 4.25
N ALA A 137 -12.31 -9.50 4.20
CA ALA A 137 -13.46 -8.91 4.86
C ALA A 137 -13.27 -8.95 6.39
N GLU A 138 -13.60 -7.86 7.07
CA GLU A 138 -13.39 -7.70 8.52
C GLU A 138 -14.11 -8.75 9.39
N ASP A 139 -15.19 -9.33 8.88
CA ASP A 139 -15.97 -10.37 9.56
C ASP A 139 -15.45 -11.80 9.34
N GLU A 140 -14.50 -12.00 8.43
CA GLU A 140 -14.00 -13.34 8.11
C GLU A 140 -12.90 -13.83 9.06
N TYR A 141 -11.95 -12.95 9.38
CA TYR A 141 -10.85 -13.23 10.31
C TYR A 141 -10.68 -12.09 11.29
N THR A 142 -10.44 -12.44 12.55
CA THR A 142 -10.00 -11.46 13.54
C THR A 142 -8.57 -11.02 13.26
N ASP A 143 -8.23 -9.79 13.67
CA ASP A 143 -6.88 -9.25 13.52
C ASP A 143 -5.82 -10.16 14.17
N ASP A 144 -6.12 -10.72 15.33
CA ASP A 144 -5.26 -11.70 16.02
C ASP A 144 -5.02 -12.96 15.18
N ALA A 145 -6.02 -13.44 14.44
CA ALA A 145 -5.87 -14.60 13.57
C ALA A 145 -4.98 -14.27 12.38
N MET A 146 -5.16 -13.10 11.77
CA MET A 146 -4.32 -12.62 10.67
C MET A 146 -2.86 -12.46 11.08
N ILE A 147 -2.62 -11.86 12.25
CA ILE A 147 -1.26 -11.70 12.82
C ILE A 147 -0.62 -13.06 13.11
N LYS A 148 -1.37 -14.02 13.66
CA LYS A 148 -0.89 -15.40 13.87
C LYS A 148 -0.55 -16.13 12.57
N MET A 149 -1.21 -15.78 11.46
CA MET A 149 -0.89 -16.28 10.13
C MET A 149 0.30 -15.55 9.47
N GLY A 150 0.91 -14.58 10.15
CA GLY A 150 2.07 -13.81 9.66
C GLY A 150 1.70 -12.57 8.84
N TYR A 151 0.42 -12.19 8.79
CA TYR A 151 0.01 -10.98 8.08
C TYR A 151 0.18 -9.73 8.94
N THR A 152 0.58 -8.65 8.28
CA THR A 152 0.90 -7.35 8.87
C THR A 152 0.36 -6.23 7.98
N ASN A 153 0.59 -4.97 8.37
CA ASN A 153 0.24 -3.78 7.57
C ASN A 153 -1.23 -3.71 7.14
N LYS A 154 -2.14 -4.09 8.05
CA LYS A 154 -3.59 -3.93 7.86
C LYS A 154 -3.91 -2.49 7.49
N HIS A 155 -4.62 -2.29 6.40
CA HIS A 155 -5.25 -1.02 6.10
C HIS A 155 -6.55 -1.21 5.33
N LEU A 156 -7.47 -0.26 5.52
CA LEU A 156 -8.76 -0.25 4.84
C LEU A 156 -8.56 0.03 3.34
N GLN A 157 -9.19 -0.80 2.49
CA GLN A 157 -9.22 -0.55 1.05
C GLN A 157 -10.55 0.08 0.63
N PHE A 158 -11.66 -0.55 1.04
CA PHE A 158 -13.02 -0.15 0.68
C PHE A 158 -14.04 -0.87 1.57
N TYR A 159 -15.31 -0.52 1.40
CA TYR A 159 -16.45 -1.20 1.98
C TYR A 159 -17.23 -1.95 0.89
N ALA A 160 -17.58 -3.20 1.15
CA ALA A 160 -18.32 -4.07 0.24
C ALA A 160 -19.67 -4.48 0.81
N LEU A 161 -20.61 -4.90 -0.04
CA LEU A 161 -21.94 -5.33 0.41
C LEU A 161 -21.87 -6.74 0.99
N THR A 162 -22.58 -6.98 2.09
CA THR A 162 -22.72 -8.32 2.70
C THR A 162 -23.91 -9.09 2.15
N ARG A 163 -24.81 -8.41 1.43
CA ARG A 163 -26.01 -8.99 0.84
C ARG A 163 -26.02 -8.83 -0.68
N ARG A 164 -26.56 -9.84 -1.37
CA ARG A 164 -26.77 -9.79 -2.81
C ARG A 164 -27.87 -8.79 -3.13
N GLY A 165 -27.70 -8.02 -4.21
CA GLY A 165 -28.68 -7.07 -4.69
C GLY A 165 -28.67 -6.94 -6.21
N PRO A 166 -29.49 -6.03 -6.77
CA PRO A 166 -29.37 -5.64 -8.16
C PRO A 166 -27.97 -5.09 -8.45
N ASN A 167 -27.40 -5.41 -9.61
CA ASN A 167 -26.08 -4.92 -10.04
C ASN A 167 -24.92 -5.30 -9.10
N THR A 168 -25.01 -6.44 -8.41
CA THR A 168 -23.92 -6.95 -7.56
C THR A 168 -23.25 -8.19 -8.17
N VAL A 169 -21.93 -8.29 -8.02
CA VAL A 169 -21.11 -9.46 -8.39
C VAL A 169 -20.56 -10.12 -7.13
N SER A 170 -20.61 -11.46 -7.06
CA SER A 170 -20.01 -12.19 -5.95
C SER A 170 -18.49 -12.13 -6.05
N VAL A 171 -17.81 -11.80 -4.95
CA VAL A 171 -16.35 -11.73 -4.89
C VAL A 171 -15.83 -12.83 -4.00
N TYR A 172 -14.83 -13.55 -4.52
CA TYR A 172 -14.26 -14.71 -3.88
C TYR A 172 -12.76 -14.53 -3.66
N ARG A 173 -12.28 -15.15 -2.57
CA ARG A 173 -10.85 -15.40 -2.38
C ARG A 173 -10.50 -16.78 -2.90
N TRP A 174 -9.41 -16.87 -3.64
CA TRP A 174 -8.88 -18.12 -4.14
C TRP A 174 -7.50 -18.35 -3.54
N TYR A 175 -7.28 -19.53 -2.98
CA TYR A 175 -5.99 -19.95 -2.42
C TYR A 175 -5.24 -20.87 -3.38
N VAL A 176 -3.94 -20.64 -3.52
CA VAL A 176 -3.00 -21.60 -4.13
C VAL A 176 -2.12 -22.23 -3.05
N PRO A 177 -2.29 -23.53 -2.74
CA PRO A 177 -1.49 -24.20 -1.70
C PRO A 177 0.01 -24.24 -1.98
N LYS A 178 0.40 -24.23 -3.26
CA LYS A 178 1.81 -24.37 -3.68
C LYS A 178 2.66 -23.17 -3.24
N ASN A 179 2.12 -21.96 -3.36
CA ASN A 179 2.84 -20.72 -3.09
C ASN A 179 2.32 -20.01 -1.83
N HIS A 180 1.30 -20.57 -1.17
CA HIS A 180 0.63 -19.96 -0.02
C HIS A 180 0.11 -18.54 -0.30
N ASP A 181 -0.40 -18.33 -1.52
CA ASP A 181 -0.82 -17.03 -2.04
C ASP A 181 -2.35 -16.96 -2.18
N TRP A 182 -2.91 -15.77 -1.94
CA TRP A 182 -4.33 -15.49 -2.06
C TRP A 182 -4.58 -14.50 -3.20
N VAL A 183 -5.64 -14.77 -3.98
CA VAL A 183 -6.09 -13.83 -5.00
C VAL A 183 -7.58 -13.54 -4.86
N THR A 184 -7.92 -12.26 -5.00
CA THR A 184 -9.31 -11.80 -5.08
C THR A 184 -9.79 -11.91 -6.54
N VAL A 185 -10.93 -12.57 -6.72
CA VAL A 185 -11.52 -12.85 -8.04
C VAL A 185 -13.03 -12.61 -7.95
N SER A 186 -13.54 -11.69 -8.76
CA SER A 186 -14.97 -11.53 -8.99
C SER A 186 -15.52 -12.70 -9.81
N GLU A 187 -16.79 -13.04 -9.60
CA GLU A 187 -17.48 -14.11 -10.34
C GLU A 187 -17.43 -13.91 -11.87
N ASP A 188 -17.50 -12.66 -12.32
CA ASP A 188 -17.45 -12.28 -13.74
C ASP A 188 -16.02 -12.27 -14.33
N GLY A 189 -15.02 -12.70 -13.56
CA GLY A 189 -13.62 -12.82 -14.02
C GLY A 189 -13.33 -14.14 -14.73
N ASP A 190 -12.14 -14.24 -15.37
CA ASP A 190 -11.65 -15.49 -15.98
C ASP A 190 -11.22 -16.50 -14.90
N THR A 191 -12.20 -17.16 -14.26
CA THR A 191 -11.97 -18.16 -13.22
C THR A 191 -11.21 -19.38 -13.73
N ASP A 192 -11.37 -19.72 -15.01
CA ASP A 192 -10.72 -20.87 -15.65
C ASP A 192 -9.21 -20.68 -15.74
N ALA A 193 -8.73 -19.47 -16.04
CA ALA A 193 -7.31 -19.15 -16.01
C ALA A 193 -6.71 -19.35 -14.60
N TYR A 194 -7.43 -18.97 -13.54
CA TYR A 194 -6.96 -19.17 -12.16
C TYR A 194 -6.97 -20.64 -11.77
N TYR A 195 -7.97 -21.40 -12.22
CA TYR A 195 -7.98 -22.84 -12.04
C TYR A 195 -6.79 -23.50 -12.78
N LYS A 196 -6.46 -23.09 -14.00
CA LYS A 196 -5.25 -23.60 -14.70
C LYS A 196 -3.95 -23.25 -13.97
N LYS A 197 -3.89 -22.10 -13.30
CA LYS A 197 -2.76 -21.65 -12.46
C LYS A 197 -2.65 -22.36 -11.10
N GLY A 198 -3.58 -23.24 -10.76
CA GLY A 198 -3.53 -24.07 -9.54
C GLY A 198 -4.27 -23.50 -8.33
N TYR A 199 -5.01 -22.40 -8.49
CA TYR A 199 -5.91 -21.92 -7.45
C TYR A 199 -7.10 -22.88 -7.33
N ARG A 200 -7.40 -23.35 -6.12
CA ARG A 200 -8.36 -24.46 -5.90
C ARG A 200 -9.38 -24.19 -4.80
N ARG A 201 -9.01 -23.50 -3.72
CA ARG A 201 -9.92 -23.26 -2.60
C ARG A 201 -10.56 -21.89 -2.78
N LYS A 202 -11.81 -21.88 -3.23
CA LYS A 202 -12.64 -20.70 -3.44
C LYS A 202 -13.48 -20.46 -2.18
N THR A 203 -13.31 -19.31 -1.54
CA THR A 203 -14.09 -18.87 -0.38
C THR A 203 -14.85 -17.60 -0.74
N PHE A 204 -16.16 -17.57 -0.50
CA PHE A 204 -16.95 -16.35 -0.66
C PHE A 204 -16.56 -15.33 0.39
N GLN A 205 -16.41 -14.06 0.00
CA GLN A 205 -16.14 -12.97 0.95
C GLN A 205 -17.29 -11.96 1.02
N TYR A 206 -17.65 -11.35 -0.11
CA TYR A 206 -18.61 -10.24 -0.15
C TYR A 206 -19.16 -10.04 -1.57
N PHE A 207 -20.06 -9.06 -1.72
CA PHE A 207 -20.58 -8.60 -3.00
C PHE A 207 -19.97 -7.25 -3.39
N GLY A 208 -19.39 -7.19 -4.58
CA GLY A 208 -19.00 -5.95 -5.25
C GLY A 208 -20.11 -5.43 -6.15
N ILE A 209 -20.00 -4.20 -6.63
CA ILE A 209 -20.90 -3.62 -7.64
C ILE A 209 -20.37 -3.99 -9.03
N ALA A 210 -21.21 -4.58 -9.87
CA ALA A 210 -20.84 -5.01 -11.20
C ALA A 210 -20.42 -3.82 -12.08
N ARG A 211 -19.57 -4.11 -13.07
CA ARG A 211 -19.04 -3.09 -13.99
C ARG A 211 -20.15 -2.63 -14.92
N SER A 212 -20.15 -1.34 -15.29
CA SER A 212 -21.17 -0.76 -16.18
C SER A 212 -21.25 -1.40 -17.56
N SER A 213 -20.19 -2.08 -18.03
CA SER A 213 -20.19 -2.86 -19.27
C SER A 213 -21.10 -4.09 -19.22
N ASP A 214 -21.41 -4.57 -18.02
CA ASP A 214 -22.19 -5.79 -17.78
C ASP A 214 -23.67 -5.44 -17.45
N THR A 215 -24.03 -4.14 -17.46
CA THR A 215 -25.40 -3.63 -17.21
C THR A 215 -26.23 -3.43 -18.48
N GLN A 216 -25.76 -3.92 -19.63
CA GLN A 216 -26.63 -4.13 -20.79
C GLN A 216 -27.25 -5.53 -20.70
N ILE A 217 -28.56 -5.61 -20.89
CA ILE A 217 -29.44 -6.77 -20.69
C ILE A 217 -29.88 -6.89 -19.22
N TYR A 218 -30.87 -6.10 -18.80
CA TYR A 218 -31.94 -6.52 -17.86
C TYR A 218 -32.99 -5.42 -17.62
N ASN A 219 -32.77 -4.19 -18.12
CA ASN A 219 -33.76 -3.10 -18.07
C ASN A 219 -34.47 -2.82 -19.41
N GLN A 220 -34.59 -3.81 -20.29
CA GLN A 220 -35.40 -3.72 -21.50
C GLN A 220 -36.23 -4.99 -21.67
N LEU A 221 -37.30 -5.13 -20.90
CA LEU A 221 -38.50 -5.90 -21.24
C LEU A 221 -39.68 -5.33 -20.43
#